data_AF-A0A1C7EIF1-F1
#
_entry.id   AF-A0A1C7EIF1-F1
#
_cell.length_a   1.000
_cell.length_b   1.000
_cell.length_c   1.000
_cell.angle_alpha   90.00
_cell.angle_beta   90.00
_cell.angle_gamma   90.00
#
_symmetry.space_group_name_H-M   'P 1'
#
loop_
_entity.id
_entity.type
_entity.pdbx_description
1 polymer ?
#
loop_
_entity_poly.entity_id
_entity_poly.type
_entity_poly.pdbx_seq_one_letter_code
_entity_poly.pdbx_strand_id
1 'polypeptide(L)'
;MERSHAKKRKFISIDLTKGRSKFDTSKMNEWSPEEWAAFVGTEEDHHLEIPLLNTEKYRFLIVSISINEVTKAFTLEIQMENKTEKDIRIEVATLKIDEALFDVSKTEPFFIKAHAQKEGQITVIISGDYLEFFKNSISLSFDIKEVETDNWLEGYEVVVQVY
;
A
#
# COMPACT_ATOMS: atom_id res chain seq x y z
N MET A 1 5.83 -29.48 3.84
CA MET A 1 6.83 -28.79 3.00
C MET A 1 6.20 -27.51 2.48
N GLU A 2 6.36 -26.40 3.19
CA GLU A 2 5.94 -25.09 2.69
C GLU A 2 6.89 -24.68 1.56
N ARG A 3 6.46 -24.88 0.32
CA ARG A 3 7.13 -24.24 -0.81
C ARG A 3 6.74 -22.77 -0.76
N SER A 4 7.62 -21.92 -0.23
CA SER A 4 7.43 -20.47 -0.27
C SER A 4 7.03 -20.04 -1.68
N HIS A 5 5.81 -19.51 -1.82
CA HIS A 5 5.24 -19.04 -3.08
C HIS A 5 5.85 -17.70 -3.53
N ALA A 6 6.79 -17.14 -2.76
CA ALA A 6 7.43 -15.86 -3.02
C ALA A 6 7.94 -15.73 -4.48
N LYS A 7 8.55 -16.79 -5.04
CA LYS A 7 9.07 -16.77 -6.42
C LYS A 7 8.00 -16.77 -7.53
N LYS A 8 6.73 -16.98 -7.20
CA LYS A 8 5.61 -16.99 -8.14
C LYS A 8 4.77 -15.70 -8.11
N ARG A 9 5.10 -14.77 -7.23
CA ARG A 9 4.35 -13.52 -7.10
C ARG A 9 4.56 -12.64 -8.33
N LYS A 10 3.49 -11.98 -8.76
CA LYS A 10 3.51 -11.01 -9.85
C LYS A 10 4.01 -9.68 -9.31
N PHE A 11 4.98 -9.09 -9.99
CA PHE A 11 5.54 -7.79 -9.60
C PHE A 11 4.75 -6.65 -10.23
N ILE A 12 4.42 -5.64 -9.42
CA ILE A 12 3.75 -4.40 -9.83
C ILE A 12 4.58 -3.23 -9.33
N SER A 13 4.97 -2.33 -10.24
CA SER A 13 5.65 -1.09 -9.91
C SER A 13 4.75 0.09 -10.22
N ILE A 14 4.45 0.89 -9.21
CA ILE A 14 3.67 2.11 -9.29
C ILE A 14 4.60 3.26 -8.97
N ASP A 15 4.75 4.18 -9.92
CA ASP A 15 5.58 5.36 -9.76
C ASP A 15 4.67 6.59 -9.68
N LEU A 16 4.35 7.04 -8.47
CA LEU A 16 3.60 8.27 -8.24
C LEU A 16 4.47 9.52 -8.41
N THR A 17 5.77 9.34 -8.68
CA THR A 17 6.70 10.44 -8.95
C THR A 17 6.66 10.92 -10.39
N LYS A 18 6.25 10.04 -11.31
CA LYS A 18 6.25 10.30 -12.74
C LYS A 18 5.33 11.45 -13.14
N GLY A 19 5.92 12.52 -13.66
CA GLY A 19 5.20 13.71 -14.15
C GLY A 19 4.90 14.77 -13.09
N ARG A 20 5.30 14.54 -11.83
CA ARG A 20 5.26 15.55 -10.77
C ARG A 20 6.65 16.18 -10.61
N SER A 21 6.69 17.46 -10.27
CA SER A 21 7.95 18.19 -10.07
C SER A 21 8.52 17.88 -8.68
N LYS A 22 9.82 17.55 -8.60
CA LYS A 22 10.55 17.59 -7.32
C LYS A 22 10.75 19.04 -6.92
N PHE A 23 10.01 19.51 -5.93
CA PHE A 23 10.20 20.83 -5.37
C PHE A 23 11.25 20.80 -4.26
N ASP A 24 12.29 21.62 -4.40
CA ASP A 24 13.31 21.80 -3.37
C ASP A 24 12.76 22.72 -2.27
N THR A 25 12.22 22.14 -1.19
CA THR A 25 11.58 22.87 -0.09
C THR A 25 12.54 23.80 0.64
N SER A 26 13.86 23.64 0.47
CA SER A 26 14.84 24.60 1.01
C SER A 26 14.83 25.95 0.28
N LYS A 27 14.23 26.01 -0.91
CA LYS A 27 14.08 27.20 -1.75
C LYS A 27 12.65 27.70 -1.84
N MET A 28 11.81 27.32 -0.90
CA MET A 28 10.38 27.65 -0.90
C MET A 28 10.10 29.16 -0.98
N ASN A 29 10.99 29.98 -0.43
CA ASN A 29 10.91 31.45 -0.51
C ASN A 29 11.22 32.02 -1.92
N GLU A 30 11.80 31.21 -2.79
CA GLU A 30 12.23 31.56 -4.15
C GLU A 30 11.30 30.97 -5.22
N TRP A 31 10.31 30.17 -4.83
CA TRP A 31 9.39 29.53 -5.75
C TRP A 31 8.48 30.53 -6.44
N SER A 32 8.24 30.30 -7.73
CA SER A 32 7.26 31.03 -8.49
C SER A 32 5.84 30.75 -7.98
N PRO A 33 4.86 31.63 -8.24
CA PRO A 33 3.46 31.37 -7.91
C PRO A 33 2.92 30.07 -8.53
N GLU A 34 3.45 29.65 -9.67
CA GLU A 34 3.09 28.40 -10.37
C GLU A 34 3.68 27.18 -9.66
N GLU A 35 4.91 27.28 -9.17
CA GLU A 35 5.56 26.26 -8.34
C GLU A 35 4.87 26.12 -6.98
N TRP A 36 4.46 27.24 -6.38
CA TRP A 36 3.63 27.24 -5.18
C TRP A 36 2.27 26.56 -5.39
N ALA A 37 1.56 26.89 -6.47
CA ALA A 37 0.28 26.28 -6.79
C ALA A 37 0.41 24.77 -7.09
N ALA A 38 1.48 24.36 -7.77
CA ALA A 38 1.76 22.96 -8.05
C ALA A 38 2.24 22.18 -6.82
N PHE A 39 2.86 22.83 -5.84
CA PHE A 39 3.27 22.21 -4.57
C PHE A 39 2.11 22.05 -3.59
N VAL A 40 1.27 23.08 -3.44
CA VAL A 40 0.13 23.08 -2.49
C VAL A 40 -1.01 22.17 -2.97
N GLY A 41 -1.12 21.96 -4.29
CA GLY A 41 -2.19 21.16 -4.89
C GLY A 41 -3.56 21.85 -4.83
N THR A 42 -4.61 21.11 -5.18
CA THR A 42 -6.01 21.54 -5.06
C THR A 42 -6.72 20.78 -3.93
N GLU A 43 -7.82 21.30 -3.38
CA GLU A 43 -8.56 20.62 -2.29
C GLU A 43 -9.02 19.18 -2.67
N GLU A 44 -9.17 18.87 -3.96
CA GLU A 44 -9.49 17.53 -4.47
C GLU A 44 -8.30 16.55 -4.39
N ASP A 45 -7.07 17.03 -4.21
CA ASP A 45 -5.84 16.21 -4.10
C ASP A 45 -5.61 15.63 -2.69
N HIS A 46 -6.49 15.92 -1.72
CA HIS A 46 -6.33 15.46 -0.33
C HIS A 46 -6.77 14.02 -0.07
N HIS A 47 -7.34 13.33 -1.07
CA HIS A 47 -7.67 11.90 -0.95
C HIS A 47 -6.53 11.05 -1.51
N LEU A 48 -5.75 10.45 -0.60
CA LEU A 48 -4.70 9.52 -0.96
C LEU A 48 -5.29 8.18 -1.43
N GLU A 49 -5.56 8.10 -2.73
CA GLU A 49 -5.98 6.87 -3.40
C GLU A 49 -4.82 6.28 -4.22
N ILE A 50 -4.19 5.22 -3.72
CA ILE A 50 -3.09 4.52 -4.42
C ILE A 50 -3.60 3.17 -4.93
N PRO A 51 -3.93 3.05 -6.23
CA PRO A 51 -4.44 1.81 -6.79
C PRO A 51 -3.32 0.77 -6.90
N LEU A 52 -3.33 -0.23 -6.01
CA LEU A 52 -2.31 -1.29 -6.00
C LEU A 52 -2.56 -2.35 -7.06
N LEU A 53 -3.83 -2.67 -7.31
CA LEU A 53 -4.27 -3.68 -8.26
C LEU A 53 -5.65 -3.33 -8.79
N ASN A 54 -5.86 -3.40 -10.10
CA ASN A 54 -7.20 -3.37 -10.69
C ASN A 54 -7.25 -4.30 -11.89
N THR A 55 -7.69 -5.53 -11.65
CA THR A 55 -7.83 -6.58 -12.65
C THR A 55 -9.30 -6.97 -12.79
N GLU A 56 -9.58 -7.88 -13.72
CA GLU A 56 -10.91 -8.50 -13.86
C GLU A 56 -11.32 -9.27 -12.60
N LYS A 57 -10.37 -9.78 -11.82
CA LYS A 57 -10.64 -10.63 -10.64
C LYS A 57 -10.62 -9.86 -9.32
N TYR A 58 -9.77 -8.85 -9.22
CA TYR A 58 -9.42 -8.23 -7.94
C TYR A 58 -9.19 -6.74 -8.10
N ARG A 59 -9.60 -5.96 -7.09
CA ARG A 59 -9.20 -4.56 -6.94
C ARG A 59 -8.67 -4.31 -5.53
N PHE A 60 -7.52 -3.66 -5.43
CA PHE A 60 -6.86 -3.29 -4.18
C PHE A 60 -6.47 -1.82 -4.27
N LEU A 61 -6.85 -1.06 -3.26
CA LEU A 61 -6.66 0.39 -3.21
C LEU A 61 -6.22 0.76 -1.79
N ILE A 62 -5.08 1.44 -1.64
CA ILE A 62 -4.80 2.15 -0.39
C ILE A 62 -5.63 3.42 -0.43
N VAL A 63 -6.47 3.62 0.60
CA VAL A 63 -7.37 4.78 0.71
C VAL A 63 -6.92 5.76 1.79
N SER A 64 -6.05 5.32 2.69
CA SER A 64 -5.49 6.17 3.74
C SER A 64 -4.17 5.62 4.24
N ILE A 65 -3.27 6.54 4.60
CA ILE A 65 -2.03 6.27 5.31
C ILE A 65 -2.00 7.21 6.51
N SER A 66 -1.80 6.66 7.71
CA SER A 66 -1.76 7.44 8.93
C SER A 66 -0.60 7.02 9.82
N ILE A 67 -0.03 8.01 10.51
CA ILE A 67 1.03 7.82 11.50
C ILE A 67 0.54 8.39 12.82
N ASN A 68 0.43 7.54 13.83
CA ASN A 68 0.19 7.98 15.20
C ASN A 68 1.52 8.29 15.86
N GLU A 69 1.81 9.58 16.07
CA GLU A 69 3.09 10.04 16.62
C GLU A 69 3.35 9.57 18.05
N VAL A 70 2.30 9.32 18.84
CA VAL A 70 2.38 8.91 20.25
C VAL A 70 2.72 7.43 20.35
N THR A 71 1.99 6.59 19.63
CA THR A 71 2.20 5.14 19.66
C THR A 71 3.24 4.67 18.66
N LYS A 72 3.69 5.55 17.77
CA LYS A 72 4.53 5.22 16.60
C LYS A 72 3.87 4.14 15.73
N ALA A 73 2.54 4.13 15.65
CA ALA A 73 1.82 3.20 14.80
C ALA A 73 1.65 3.79 13.40
N PHE A 74 2.18 3.10 12.40
CA PHE A 74 1.94 3.37 10.98
C PHE A 74 0.83 2.44 10.50
N THR A 75 -0.25 3.00 9.96
CA THR A 75 -1.43 2.25 9.51
C THR A 75 -1.72 2.53 8.05
N LEU A 76 -1.80 1.45 7.27
CA LEU A 76 -2.32 1.45 5.91
C LEU A 76 -3.77 0.99 5.94
N GLU A 77 -4.67 1.81 5.41
CA GLU A 77 -6.05 1.42 5.16
C GLU A 77 -6.20 1.00 3.69
N ILE A 78 -6.67 -0.22 3.50
CA ILE A 78 -6.77 -0.85 2.19
C ILE A 78 -8.21 -1.29 1.94
N GLN A 79 -8.77 -0.79 0.85
CA GLN A 79 -10.01 -1.29 0.28
C GLN A 79 -9.69 -2.42 -0.70
N MET A 80 -10.32 -3.56 -0.48
CA MET A 80 -10.13 -4.79 -1.25
C MET A 80 -11.47 -5.25 -1.81
N GLU A 81 -11.50 -5.57 -3.09
CA GLU A 81 -12.69 -6.05 -3.80
C GLU A 81 -12.38 -7.39 -4.45
N ASN A 82 -13.24 -8.37 -4.17
CA ASN A 82 -13.23 -9.67 -4.82
C ASN A 82 -14.29 -9.67 -5.92
N LYS A 83 -13.87 -9.75 -7.18
CA LYS A 83 -14.76 -9.82 -8.36
C LYS A 83 -14.94 -11.25 -8.86
N THR A 84 -14.50 -12.24 -8.09
CA THR A 84 -14.59 -13.66 -8.44
C THR A 84 -15.78 -14.34 -7.79
N GLU A 85 -16.14 -15.51 -8.31
CA GLU A 85 -17.20 -16.37 -7.77
C GLU A 85 -16.81 -17.12 -6.48
N LYS A 86 -15.57 -16.97 -6.01
CA LYS A 86 -15.01 -17.73 -4.90
C LYS A 86 -14.74 -16.84 -3.72
N ASP A 87 -14.96 -17.33 -2.51
CA ASP A 87 -14.50 -16.66 -1.30
C ASP A 87 -12.96 -16.71 -1.23
N ILE A 88 -12.35 -15.56 -0.94
CA ILE A 88 -10.89 -15.43 -0.89
C ILE A 88 -10.38 -15.03 0.50
N ARG A 89 -9.18 -15.51 0.80
CA ARG A 89 -8.36 -15.10 1.93
C ARG A 89 -7.12 -14.40 1.40
N ILE A 90 -6.86 -13.20 1.91
CA ILE A 90 -5.66 -12.44 1.59
C ILE A 90 -4.74 -12.46 2.81
N GLU A 91 -3.50 -12.88 2.59
CA GLU A 91 -2.46 -12.93 3.61
C GLU A 91 -1.36 -11.93 3.25
N VAL A 92 -1.11 -10.98 4.14
CA VAL A 92 0.00 -10.03 3.99
C VAL A 92 1.28 -10.75 4.38
N ALA A 93 2.23 -10.82 3.46
CA ALA A 93 3.49 -11.53 3.67
C ALA A 93 4.62 -10.59 4.10
N THR A 94 4.72 -9.41 3.48
CA THR A 94 5.76 -8.43 3.83
C THR A 94 5.24 -7.01 3.66
N LEU A 95 5.64 -6.11 4.55
CA LEU A 95 5.55 -4.67 4.37
C LEU A 95 6.94 -4.08 4.54
N LYS A 96 7.42 -3.34 3.55
CA LYS A 96 8.64 -2.54 3.60
C LYS A 96 8.25 -1.09 3.37
N ILE A 97 8.74 -0.18 4.20
CA ILE A 97 8.59 1.26 4.01
C ILE A 97 10.00 1.82 3.90
N ASP A 98 10.29 2.47 2.77
CA ASP A 98 11.63 2.86 2.37
C ASP A 98 12.61 1.68 2.41
N GLU A 99 13.61 1.73 3.28
CA GLU A 99 14.58 0.66 3.49
C GLU A 99 14.23 -0.28 4.65
N ALA A 100 13.23 0.07 5.46
CA ALA A 100 12.87 -0.69 6.66
C ALA A 100 11.85 -1.78 6.35
N LEU A 101 12.15 -3.02 6.76
CA LEU A 101 11.23 -4.15 6.70
C LEU A 101 10.46 -4.26 8.02
N PHE A 102 9.14 -4.38 7.93
CA PHE A 102 8.25 -4.47 9.08
C PHE A 102 7.71 -5.89 9.27
N ASP A 103 7.59 -6.27 10.54
CA ASP A 103 6.91 -7.50 10.93
C ASP A 103 5.39 -7.33 10.81
N VAL A 104 4.82 -8.04 9.85
CA VAL A 104 3.38 -8.09 9.57
C VAL A 104 2.74 -9.40 10.04
N SER A 105 3.46 -10.23 10.80
CA SER A 105 2.94 -11.50 11.31
C SER A 105 1.70 -11.37 12.20
N LYS A 106 1.49 -10.18 12.78
CA LYS A 106 0.31 -9.85 13.60
C LYS A 106 -0.89 -9.40 12.78
N THR A 107 -0.74 -9.19 11.46
CA THR A 107 -1.85 -8.83 10.59
C THR A 107 -2.71 -10.04 10.33
N GLU A 108 -3.97 -9.99 10.77
CA GLU A 108 -4.93 -11.06 10.50
C GLU A 108 -5.24 -11.16 9.00
N PRO A 109 -5.44 -12.38 8.45
CA PRO A 109 -5.83 -12.53 7.06
C PRO A 109 -7.18 -11.87 6.76
N PHE A 110 -7.29 -11.24 5.59
CA PHE A 110 -8.55 -10.64 5.15
C PHE A 110 -9.41 -11.67 4.41
N PHE A 111 -10.53 -12.04 5.01
CA PHE A 111 -11.55 -12.86 4.37
C PHE A 111 -12.58 -11.98 3.64
N ILE A 112 -12.74 -12.23 2.34
CA ILE A 112 -13.63 -11.48 1.45
C ILE A 112 -14.49 -12.46 0.67
N LYS A 113 -15.81 -12.32 0.79
CA LYS A 113 -16.77 -13.14 0.06
C LYS A 113 -16.70 -12.90 -1.45
N ALA A 114 -17.20 -13.83 -2.25
CA ALA A 114 -17.44 -13.63 -3.67
C ALA A 114 -18.24 -12.33 -3.92
N HIS A 115 -17.83 -11.55 -4.92
CA HIS A 115 -18.46 -10.28 -5.32
C HIS A 115 -18.61 -9.24 -4.19
N ALA A 116 -17.75 -9.29 -3.18
CA ALA A 116 -17.81 -8.39 -2.04
C ALA A 116 -16.61 -7.44 -1.99
N GLN A 117 -16.84 -6.31 -1.34
CA GLN A 117 -15.81 -5.37 -0.93
C GLN A 117 -15.59 -5.46 0.58
N LYS A 118 -14.34 -5.25 1.01
CA LYS A 118 -13.94 -5.16 2.40
C LYS A 118 -12.87 -4.10 2.60
N GLU A 119 -12.94 -3.40 3.71
CA GLU A 119 -11.87 -2.54 4.20
C GLU A 119 -11.04 -3.30 5.24
N GLY A 120 -9.73 -3.11 5.19
CA GLY A 120 -8.78 -3.73 6.09
C GLY A 120 -7.66 -2.77 6.46
N GLN A 121 -7.05 -3.01 7.61
CA GLN A 121 -5.95 -2.19 8.12
C GLN A 121 -4.73 -3.05 8.36
N ILE A 122 -3.57 -2.54 7.92
CA ILE A 122 -2.26 -3.10 8.24
C ILE A 122 -1.56 -2.08 9.12
N THR A 123 -1.35 -2.43 10.40
CA THR A 123 -0.68 -1.57 11.36
C THR A 123 0.65 -2.16 11.79
N VAL A 124 1.71 -1.37 11.69
CA VAL A 124 3.07 -1.71 12.14
C VAL A 124 3.62 -0.62 13.04
N ILE A 125 4.54 -0.97 13.94
CA ILE A 125 5.19 -0.02 14.84
C ILE A 125 6.51 0.43 14.22
N ILE A 126 6.68 1.74 14.04
CA ILE A 126 7.92 2.34 13.54
C ILE A 126 8.88 2.60 14.71
N SER A 127 10.13 2.18 14.53
CA SER A 127 11.23 2.48 15.46
C SER A 127 12.03 3.67 14.91
N GLY A 128 12.09 4.76 15.68
CA GLY A 128 12.88 5.95 15.32
C GLY A 128 12.03 7.20 15.09
N ASP A 129 12.61 8.18 14.40
CA ASP A 129 11.92 9.42 14.06
C ASP A 129 10.96 9.18 12.90
N TYR A 130 9.67 9.37 13.17
CA TYR A 130 8.60 9.18 12.20
C TYR A 130 8.68 10.17 11.03
N LEU A 131 9.34 11.32 11.22
CA LEU A 131 9.60 12.30 10.17
C LEU A 131 10.61 11.80 9.14
N GLU A 132 11.30 10.68 9.41
CA GLU A 132 12.20 10.03 8.47
C GLU A 132 11.58 8.87 7.69
N PHE A 133 10.35 8.47 8.03
CA PHE A 133 9.65 7.35 7.39
C PHE A 133 8.68 7.80 6.30
N PHE A 134 8.49 6.92 5.31
CA PHE A 134 7.58 7.09 4.17
C PHE A 134 7.99 8.26 3.25
N LYS A 135 9.29 8.37 2.96
CA LYS A 135 9.85 9.43 2.10
C LYS A 135 9.98 9.04 0.63
N ASN A 136 10.13 7.77 0.33
CA ASN A 136 10.54 7.32 -1.00
C ASN A 136 9.67 6.18 -1.52
N SER A 137 9.32 5.20 -0.70
CA SER A 137 8.54 4.06 -1.17
C SER A 137 7.81 3.27 -0.11
N ILE A 138 6.76 2.57 -0.55
CA ILE A 138 6.13 1.44 0.17
C ILE A 138 6.22 0.23 -0.74
N SER A 139 6.61 -0.91 -0.17
CA SER A 139 6.51 -2.21 -0.83
C SER A 139 5.66 -3.15 0.01
N LEU A 140 4.59 -3.68 -0.57
CA LEU A 140 3.67 -4.62 0.05
C LEU A 140 3.66 -5.92 -0.76
N SER A 141 3.79 -7.06 -0.10
CA SER A 141 3.52 -8.34 -0.73
C SER A 141 2.41 -9.09 -0.02
N PHE A 142 1.55 -9.74 -0.79
CA PHE A 142 0.40 -10.49 -0.29
C PHE A 142 0.10 -11.70 -1.18
N ASP A 143 -0.45 -12.73 -0.57
CA ASP A 143 -0.93 -13.93 -1.24
C ASP A 143 -2.46 -14.00 -1.16
N ILE A 144 -3.09 -14.47 -2.22
CA ILE A 144 -4.53 -14.69 -2.33
C ILE A 144 -4.77 -16.20 -2.42
N LYS A 145 -5.62 -16.71 -1.52
CA LYS A 145 -6.00 -18.12 -1.44
C LYS A 145 -7.51 -18.27 -1.50
N GLU A 146 -7.98 -19.40 -1.98
CA GLU A 146 -9.39 -19.79 -1.89
C GLU A 146 -9.71 -20.25 -0.46
N VAL A 147 -10.79 -19.74 0.13
CA VAL A 147 -11.13 -20.03 1.54
C VAL A 147 -11.48 -21.50 1.75
N GLU A 148 -12.28 -22.08 0.85
CA GLU A 148 -12.81 -23.44 1.03
C GLU A 148 -11.74 -24.53 0.92
N THR A 149 -10.79 -24.34 0.00
CA THR A 149 -9.81 -25.36 -0.37
C THR A 149 -8.41 -25.07 0.17
N ASP A 150 -8.20 -23.87 0.70
CA ASP A 150 -6.90 -23.29 1.02
C ASP A 150 -5.89 -23.31 -0.15
N ASN A 151 -6.40 -23.42 -1.39
CA ASN A 151 -5.54 -23.41 -2.55
C ASN A 151 -5.01 -22.00 -2.80
N TRP A 152 -3.69 -21.89 -2.97
CA TRP A 152 -3.07 -20.67 -3.45
C TRP A 152 -3.55 -20.35 -4.87
N LEU A 153 -4.13 -19.18 -5.05
CA LEU A 153 -4.63 -18.71 -6.34
C LEU A 153 -3.57 -17.86 -7.02
N GLU A 154 -3.20 -16.75 -6.38
CA GLU A 154 -2.30 -15.73 -6.93
C GLU A 154 -1.54 -15.05 -5.79
N GLY A 155 -0.48 -14.32 -6.11
CA GLY A 155 0.26 -13.52 -5.14
C GLY A 155 0.94 -12.36 -5.85
N TYR A 156 1.14 -11.27 -5.12
CA TYR A 156 1.60 -10.01 -5.66
C TYR A 156 2.70 -9.42 -4.79
N GLU A 157 3.63 -8.76 -5.44
CA GLU A 157 4.62 -7.88 -4.83
C GLU A 157 4.46 -6.52 -5.49
N VAL A 158 3.99 -5.55 -4.72
CA VAL A 158 3.66 -4.21 -5.19
C VAL A 158 4.64 -3.23 -4.58
N VAL A 159 5.34 -2.48 -5.41
CA VAL A 159 6.22 -1.38 -5.00
C VAL A 159 5.61 -0.08 -5.48
N VAL A 160 5.37 0.83 -4.55
CA VAL A 160 4.89 2.19 -4.78
C VAL A 160 6.02 3.15 -4.46
N GLN A 161 6.42 3.97 -5.42
CA GLN A 161 7.33 5.10 -5.19
C GLN A 161 6.51 6.35 -4.87
N VAL A 162 6.89 7.06 -3.80
CA VAL A 162 6.23 8.25 -3.26
C VAL A 162 7.23 9.40 -3.09
N TYR A 163 6.74 10.63 -2.95
CA TYR A 163 7.53 11.84 -2.68
C TYR A 163 7.75 12.09 -1.20
#